data_AF-A0A1N6K454-F1
#
_entry.id   AF-A0A1N6K454-F1
#
_cell.length_a   1.000
_cell.length_b   1.000
_cell.length_c   1.000
_cell.angle_alpha   90.00
_cell.angle_beta   90.00
_cell.angle_gamma   90.00
#
_symmetry.space_group_name_H-M   'P 1'
#
loop_
_entity.id
_entity.type
_entity.pdbx_description
1 polymer ?
#
loop_
_entity_poly.entity_id
_entity_poly.type
_entity_poly.pdbx_seq_one_letter_code
_entity_poly.pdbx_strand_id
1 'polypeptide(L)'
;MKTLIALFLFLATAKEPIVIEATTKHKNTEEALQATKTILLAEKFITQEMQKKGFTATRTTGAKADYFVADVTASEADGKVKVTISFVKVGTGLLNLKKVAERVKEKLEE
;
A
#
# COMPACT_ATOMS: atom_id res chain seq x y z
N MET A 1 -24.55 -32.03 -8.88
CA MET A 1 -24.80 -30.62 -9.26
C MET A 1 -23.71 -29.77 -8.64
N LYS A 2 -22.80 -29.21 -9.45
CA LYS A 2 -21.75 -28.30 -8.97
C LYS A 2 -22.25 -26.88 -9.20
N THR A 3 -22.64 -26.20 -8.14
CA THR A 3 -23.01 -24.79 -8.16
C THR A 3 -21.74 -23.99 -8.43
N LEU A 4 -21.61 -23.48 -9.65
CA LEU A 4 -20.56 -22.56 -10.02
C LEU A 4 -20.90 -21.21 -9.41
N ILE A 5 -20.25 -20.86 -8.29
CA ILE A 5 -20.32 -19.51 -7.73
C ILE A 5 -19.59 -18.60 -8.72
N ALA A 6 -20.36 -17.83 -9.48
CA ALA A 6 -19.85 -16.76 -10.32
C ALA A 6 -19.27 -15.67 -9.41
N LEU A 7 -17.94 -15.69 -9.25
CA LEU A 7 -17.19 -14.58 -8.70
C LEU A 7 -17.39 -13.40 -9.65
N PHE A 8 -18.17 -12.41 -9.22
CA PHE A 8 -18.28 -11.12 -9.88
C PHE A 8 -16.89 -10.47 -9.90
N LEU A 9 -16.13 -10.74 -10.97
CA LEU A 9 -14.99 -9.93 -11.35
C LEU A 9 -15.55 -8.56 -11.73
N PHE A 10 -15.53 -7.64 -10.78
CA PHE A 10 -15.52 -6.21 -11.07
C PHE A 10 -14.23 -5.95 -11.87
N LEU A 11 -14.31 -6.11 -13.19
CA LEU A 11 -13.34 -5.59 -14.15
C LEU A 11 -13.47 -4.05 -14.17
N ALA A 12 -13.22 -3.42 -13.03
CA ALA A 12 -12.74 -2.06 -13.05
C ALA A 12 -11.38 -2.11 -13.74
N THR A 13 -11.15 -1.22 -14.69
CA THR A 13 -9.90 -1.06 -15.44
C THR A 13 -8.79 -0.56 -14.49
N ALA A 14 -8.42 -1.38 -13.51
CA ALA A 14 -7.37 -1.09 -12.56
C ALA A 14 -6.07 -1.12 -13.35
N LYS A 15 -5.42 0.05 -13.43
CA LYS A 15 -4.06 0.15 -13.92
C LYS A 15 -3.18 -0.78 -13.07
N GLU A 16 -2.19 -1.44 -13.69
CA GLU A 16 -1.30 -2.37 -12.98
C GLU A 16 -0.77 -1.74 -11.67
N PRO A 17 -0.71 -2.53 -10.58
CA PRO A 17 -0.25 -2.04 -9.29
C PRO A 17 1.21 -1.59 -9.39
N ILE A 18 1.55 -0.49 -8.71
CA ILE A 18 2.93 -0.08 -8.52
C ILE A 18 3.43 -0.74 -7.26
N VAL A 19 4.31 -1.72 -7.41
CA VAL A 19 4.88 -2.46 -6.29
C VAL A 19 6.29 -1.96 -6.00
N ILE A 20 6.56 -1.67 -4.74
CA ILE A 20 7.91 -1.38 -4.25
C ILE A 20 8.30 -2.37 -3.15
N GLU A 21 9.58 -2.67 -3.11
CA GLU A 21 10.21 -3.38 -2.01
C GLU A 21 11.30 -2.47 -1.43
N ALA A 22 11.26 -2.31 -0.11
CA ALA A 22 12.21 -1.52 0.66
C ALA A 22 12.87 -2.41 1.72
N THR A 23 14.20 -2.39 1.77
CA THR A 23 14.93 -3.05 2.87
C THR A 23 15.16 -2.04 3.98
N THR A 24 14.51 -2.23 5.12
CA THR A 24 14.52 -1.25 6.21
C THR A 24 15.68 -1.49 7.18
N LYS A 25 16.06 -0.45 7.92
CA LYS A 25 17.03 -0.53 9.03
C LYS A 25 16.38 -0.87 10.38
N HIS A 26 15.06 -1.08 10.41
CA HIS A 26 14.29 -1.35 11.61
C HIS A 26 14.55 -2.77 12.14
N LYS A 27 14.41 -2.95 13.46
CA LYS A 27 14.82 -4.18 14.14
C LYS A 27 13.81 -5.31 14.00
N ASN A 28 12.56 -4.98 13.72
CA ASN A 28 11.47 -5.95 13.59
C ASN A 28 10.39 -5.42 12.65
N THR A 29 9.50 -6.32 12.24
CA THR A 29 8.41 -6.04 11.30
C THR A 29 7.41 -5.01 11.84
N GLU A 30 7.21 -4.94 13.15
CA GLU A 30 6.27 -4.00 13.77
C GLU A 30 6.75 -2.55 13.68
N GLU A 31 8.03 -2.31 14.00
CA GLU A 31 8.68 -1.00 13.83
C GLU A 31 8.65 -0.57 12.36
N ALA A 32 8.96 -1.48 11.43
CA ALA A 32 8.94 -1.18 10.00
C ALA A 32 7.54 -0.82 9.48
N LEU A 33 6.49 -1.54 9.93
CA LEU A 33 5.11 -1.22 9.58
C LEU A 33 4.67 0.12 10.17
N GLN A 34 5.07 0.43 11.40
CA GLN A 34 4.75 1.71 12.03
C GLN A 34 5.47 2.89 11.34
N ALA A 35 6.73 2.69 10.94
CA ALA A 35 7.46 3.67 10.12
C ALA A 35 6.77 3.88 8.77
N THR A 36 6.38 2.80 8.09
CA THR A 36 5.64 2.85 6.82
C THR A 36 4.33 3.64 6.96
N LYS A 37 3.56 3.40 8.03
CA LYS A 37 2.34 4.17 8.34
C LYS A 37 2.65 5.65 8.50
N THR A 38 3.71 5.98 9.24
CA THR A 38 4.13 7.36 9.50
C THR A 38 4.52 8.08 8.20
N ILE A 39 5.24 7.40 7.32
CA ILE A 39 5.64 7.91 6.01
C ILE A 39 4.40 8.15 5.12
N LEU A 40 3.46 7.20 5.06
CA LEU A 40 2.23 7.35 4.28
C LEU A 40 1.33 8.48 4.80
N LEU A 41 1.33 8.73 6.12
CA LEU A 41 0.68 9.91 6.72
C LEU A 41 1.39 11.21 6.31
N ALA A 42 2.73 11.25 6.37
CA ALA A 42 3.52 12.42 5.97
C ALA A 42 3.36 12.76 4.48
N GLU A 43 3.23 11.74 3.64
CA GLU A 43 2.92 11.88 2.20
C GLU A 43 1.45 12.22 1.91
N LYS A 44 0.63 12.41 2.97
CA LYS A 44 -0.82 12.66 2.87
C LYS A 44 -1.53 11.60 2.03
N PHE A 45 -1.00 10.38 2.04
CA PHE A 45 -1.58 9.26 1.34
C PHE A 45 -2.78 8.71 2.14
N ILE A 46 -2.69 8.65 3.47
CA ILE A 46 -3.79 8.20 4.36
C ILE A 46 -4.08 9.19 5.49
N THR A 47 -5.18 8.95 6.21
CA THR A 47 -5.54 9.57 7.51
C THR A 47 -5.38 8.54 8.65
N GLN A 48 -5.35 8.98 9.92
CA GLN A 48 -4.72 8.28 11.06
C GLN A 48 -5.25 6.88 11.47
N GLU A 49 -6.30 6.36 10.83
CA GLU A 49 -6.98 5.13 11.28
C GLU A 49 -6.45 3.88 10.57
N MET A 50 -5.50 3.16 11.18
CA MET A 50 -5.07 1.83 10.70
C MET A 50 -4.57 0.93 11.85
N GLN A 51 -5.04 -0.32 11.89
CA GLN A 51 -4.71 -1.40 12.83
C GLN A 51 -3.53 -2.29 12.35
N LYS A 52 -2.96 -3.11 13.26
CA LYS A 52 -1.66 -3.79 13.14
C LYS A 52 -1.68 -5.20 12.50
N LYS A 53 -0.52 -5.55 11.92
CA LYS A 53 -0.06 -6.74 11.14
C LYS A 53 -0.51 -6.79 9.68
N GLY A 54 0.33 -6.24 8.80
CA GLY A 54 -0.07 -5.94 7.43
C GLY A 54 -1.20 -4.91 7.43
N PHE A 55 -1.22 -3.99 6.46
CA PHE A 55 -2.30 -3.01 6.46
C PHE A 55 -2.64 -2.53 5.05
N THR A 56 -3.95 -2.36 4.81
CA THR A 56 -4.50 -1.81 3.56
C THR A 56 -4.92 -0.36 3.75
N ALA A 57 -4.08 0.56 3.31
CA ALA A 57 -4.28 1.99 3.44
C ALA A 57 -5.15 2.50 2.27
N THR A 58 -6.34 3.05 2.55
CA THR A 58 -7.24 3.57 1.50
C THR A 58 -7.39 5.08 1.57
N ARG A 59 -7.22 5.74 0.43
CA ARG A 59 -7.48 7.17 0.22
C ARG A 59 -8.64 7.35 -0.74
N THR A 60 -9.77 7.85 -0.25
CA THR A 60 -10.86 8.27 -1.11
C THR A 60 -10.59 9.66 -1.66
N THR A 61 -10.94 9.89 -2.92
CA THR A 61 -11.07 11.24 -3.46
C THR A 61 -12.50 11.74 -3.27
N GLY A 62 -12.77 13.03 -3.48
CA GLY A 62 -14.11 13.60 -3.32
C GLY A 62 -15.22 12.88 -4.13
N ALA A 63 -14.84 12.13 -5.17
CA ALA A 63 -15.73 11.20 -5.86
C ALA A 63 -15.59 9.78 -5.25
N LYS A 64 -16.68 9.21 -4.74
CA LYS A 64 -16.71 7.87 -4.12
C LYS A 64 -16.18 6.73 -5.01
N ALA A 65 -16.16 6.93 -6.33
CA ALA A 65 -15.67 5.96 -7.31
C ALA A 65 -14.14 6.01 -7.53
N ASP A 66 -13.48 7.08 -7.09
CA ASP A 66 -12.05 7.32 -7.29
C ASP A 66 -11.32 7.18 -5.96
N TYR A 67 -10.48 6.15 -5.82
CA TYR A 67 -9.70 5.89 -4.61
C TYR A 67 -8.33 5.28 -4.92
N PHE A 68 -7.42 5.43 -3.96
CA PHE A 68 -6.08 4.86 -4.00
C PHE A 68 -5.91 3.90 -2.83
N VAL A 69 -5.24 2.78 -3.07
CA VAL A 69 -4.95 1.77 -2.07
C VAL A 69 -3.44 1.61 -1.95
N ALA A 70 -2.92 1.42 -0.74
CA ALA A 70 -1.58 0.94 -0.47
C ALA A 70 -1.68 -0.30 0.43
N ASP A 71 -1.41 -1.47 -0.13
CA ASP A 71 -1.31 -2.72 0.62
C ASP A 71 0.14 -2.90 1.09
N VAL A 72 0.33 -2.89 2.40
CA VAL A 72 1.64 -2.95 3.04
C VAL A 72 1.80 -4.27 3.77
N THR A 73 2.87 -4.99 3.46
CA THR A 73 3.31 -6.18 4.19
C THR A 73 4.77 -6.03 4.61
N ALA A 74 5.13 -6.70 5.69
CA ALA A 74 6.51 -6.76 6.16
C ALA A 74 6.89 -8.20 6.44
N SER A 75 8.10 -8.58 6.05
CA SER A 75 8.68 -9.90 6.30
C SER A 75 10.11 -9.74 6.78
N GLU A 76 10.59 -10.72 7.54
CA GLU A 76 11.98 -10.81 7.93
C GLU A 76 12.65 -11.89 7.08
N ALA A 77 13.75 -11.54 6.42
CA ALA A 77 14.56 -12.45 5.62
C ALA A 77 16.03 -12.08 5.79
N ASP A 78 16.89 -13.09 6.03
CA ASP A 78 18.34 -12.92 6.18
C ASP A 78 18.74 -11.90 7.27
N GLY A 79 17.99 -11.86 8.38
CA GLY A 79 18.20 -10.91 9.48
C GLY A 79 17.87 -9.46 9.12
N LYS A 80 17.18 -9.22 8.00
CA LYS A 80 16.73 -7.91 7.55
C LYS A 80 15.22 -7.87 7.43
N VAL A 81 14.62 -6.73 7.77
CA VAL A 81 13.19 -6.50 7.61
C VAL A 81 12.92 -5.87 6.25
N LYS A 82 12.20 -6.60 5.39
CA LYS A 82 11.74 -6.14 4.08
C LYS A 82 10.28 -5.71 4.16
N VAL A 83 9.98 -4.52 3.66
CA VAL A 83 8.61 -4.02 3.50
C VAL A 83 8.26 -4.04 2.02
N THR A 84 7.13 -4.64 1.70
CA THR A 84 6.55 -4.64 0.36
C THR A 84 5.29 -3.79 0.38
N ILE A 85 5.17 -2.86 -0.58
CA ILE A 85 4.02 -1.98 -0.70
C ILE A 85 3.48 -2.03 -2.12
N SER A 86 2.20 -2.36 -2.26
CA SER A 86 1.48 -2.35 -3.54
C SER A 86 0.52 -1.18 -3.59
N PHE A 87 0.77 -0.24 -4.50
CA PHE A 87 -0.10 0.91 -4.72
C PHE A 87 -1.05 0.65 -5.89
N VAL A 88 -2.34 0.78 -5.64
CA VAL A 88 -3.41 0.61 -6.64
C VAL A 88 -4.18 1.90 -6.80
N LYS A 89 -4.54 2.19 -8.05
CA LYS A 89 -5.47 3.26 -8.42
C LYS A 89 -6.76 2.65 -8.92
N VAL A 90 -7.87 3.08 -8.34
CA VAL A 90 -9.20 2.78 -8.85
C VAL A 90 -9.84 4.10 -9.27
N GLY A 91 -10.27 4.15 -10.54
CA GLY A 91 -10.92 5.33 -11.12
C GLY A 91 -9.97 6.35 -11.77
N THR A 92 -10.42 7.59 -11.91
CA THR A 92 -9.82 8.61 -12.80
C THR A 92 -8.87 9.61 -12.14
N GLY A 93 -8.84 9.70 -10.80
CA GLY A 93 -8.05 10.68 -10.05
C GLY A 93 -6.58 10.89 -10.48
N LEU A 94 -5.99 12.06 -10.26
CA LEU A 94 -4.71 12.44 -10.89
C LEU A 94 -3.44 12.13 -10.06
N LEU A 95 -3.55 11.42 -8.94
CA LEU A 95 -2.38 11.17 -8.08
C LEU A 95 -1.33 10.33 -8.82
N ASN A 96 -0.12 10.84 -8.90
CA ASN A 96 1.02 10.11 -9.45
C ASN A 96 1.54 9.11 -8.42
N LEU A 97 0.99 7.88 -8.45
CA LEU A 97 1.37 6.80 -7.54
C LEU A 97 2.84 6.43 -7.64
N LYS A 98 3.48 6.53 -8.82
CA LYS A 98 4.89 6.21 -8.99
C LYS A 98 5.76 7.13 -8.14
N LYS A 99 5.50 8.43 -8.22
CA LYS A 99 6.24 9.44 -7.46
C LYS A 99 6.02 9.31 -5.95
N VAL A 100 4.83 8.85 -5.52
CA VAL A 100 4.56 8.56 -4.11
C VAL A 100 5.35 7.33 -3.67
N ALA A 101 5.29 6.26 -4.44
CA ALA A 101 6.00 5.01 -4.15
C ALA A 101 7.52 5.24 -4.03
N GLU A 102 8.12 5.99 -4.95
CA GLU A 102 9.55 6.36 -4.90
C GLU A 102 9.90 7.07 -3.58
N ARG A 103 9.14 8.11 -3.19
CA ARG A 103 9.39 8.83 -1.92
C ARG A 103 9.20 7.95 -0.69
N VAL A 104 8.21 7.06 -0.71
CA VAL A 104 7.97 6.13 0.40
C VAL A 104 9.13 5.15 0.53
N LYS A 105 9.63 4.63 -0.60
CA LYS A 105 10.80 3.74 -0.62
C LYS A 105 12.04 4.44 -0.08
N GLU A 106 12.37 5.62 -0.59
CA GLU A 106 13.54 6.41 -0.14
C GLU A 106 13.53 6.58 1.38
N LYS A 107 12.39 7.02 1.95
CA LYS A 107 12.23 7.23 3.39
C LYS A 107 12.29 5.96 4.24
N LEU A 108 11.99 4.79 3.67
CA LEU A 108 12.07 3.50 4.37
C LEU A 108 13.50 2.93 4.38
N GLU A 109 14.34 3.34 3.44
CA GLU A 109 15.73 2.88 3.29
C GLU A 109 16.75 3.84 3.95
N GLU A 110 16.32 5.06 4.30
CA GLU A 110 17.04 6.02 5.16
C GLU A 110 17.31 5.48 6.58
#